data_AF-A0A7X9HMC6-F1
#
_entry.id   AF-A0A7X9HMC6-F1
#
_cell.length_a   1.000
_cell.length_b   1.000
_cell.length_c   1.000
_cell.angle_alpha   90.00
_cell.angle_beta   90.00
_cell.angle_gamma   90.00
#
_symmetry.space_group_name_H-M   'P 1'
#
loop_
_entity.id
_entity.type
_entity.pdbx_description
1 polymer ?
#
loop_
_entity_poly.entity_id
_entity_poly.type
_entity_poly.pdbx_seq_one_letter_code
_entity_poly.pdbx_strand_id
1 'polypeptide(L)'
;MNPQLLVGMVSTLREIDPRYLKPPERADLKVRYFRGQAIELHVWQTLDGTLDHFQLVVGGQALIWSQRRGFLLGVAEQDPRGPGSTGMLPAAEIIFATTEVKGMGQVLAAVVEHGPLDEDLRRRMRTVLSLLPDRSPH
;
A
#
# COMPACT_ATOMS: atom_id res chain seq x y z
N MET A 1 16.61 7.00 -2.58
CA MET A 1 16.05 6.52 -3.87
C MET A 1 15.99 7.70 -4.84
N ASN A 2 16.30 7.51 -6.13
CA ASN A 2 16.21 8.59 -7.12
C ASN A 2 14.72 8.98 -7.33
N PRO A 3 14.32 10.25 -7.12
CA PRO A 3 12.91 10.67 -7.23
C PRO A 3 12.32 10.47 -8.62
N GLN A 4 13.10 10.62 -9.70
CA GLN A 4 12.61 10.40 -11.06
C GLN A 4 12.29 8.92 -11.32
N LEU A 5 13.13 8.03 -10.80
CA LEU A 5 12.92 6.59 -10.88
C LEU A 5 11.68 6.17 -10.08
N LEU A 6 11.49 6.75 -8.88
CA LEU A 6 10.30 6.52 -8.06
C LEU A 6 9.01 6.96 -8.77
N VAL A 7 8.99 8.16 -9.36
CA VAL A 7 7.82 8.63 -10.14
C VAL A 7 7.54 7.71 -11.33
N GLY A 8 8.59 7.27 -12.03
CA GLY A 8 8.46 6.28 -13.10
C GLY A 8 7.85 4.97 -12.60
N MET A 9 8.31 4.42 -11.47
CA MET A 9 7.74 3.21 -10.89
C MET A 9 6.27 3.40 -10.49
N VAL A 10 5.92 4.53 -9.86
CA VAL A 10 4.54 4.86 -9.47
C VAL A 10 3.62 5.00 -10.68
N SER A 11 4.10 5.55 -11.79
CA SER A 11 3.30 5.68 -13.02
C SER A 11 2.94 4.32 -13.66
N THR A 12 3.63 3.24 -13.29
CA THR A 12 3.28 1.88 -13.73
C THR A 12 2.19 1.22 -12.89
N LEU A 13 1.79 1.85 -11.78
CA LEU A 13 0.68 1.36 -10.97
C LEU A 13 -0.61 1.42 -11.79
N ARG A 14 -1.42 0.36 -11.68
CA ARG A 14 -2.77 0.29 -12.26
C ARG A 14 -3.75 -0.29 -11.26
N GLU A 15 -4.98 0.21 -11.28
CA GLU A 15 -6.07 -0.36 -10.48
C GLU A 15 -6.35 -1.80 -10.93
N ILE A 16 -6.50 -2.70 -9.96
CA ILE A 16 -6.90 -4.08 -10.17
C ILE A 16 -8.35 -4.21 -9.72
N ASP A 17 -9.17 -4.83 -10.58
CA ASP A 17 -10.56 -5.09 -10.28
C ASP A 17 -10.70 -6.00 -9.04
N PRO A 18 -11.42 -5.57 -7.99
CA PRO A 18 -11.54 -6.26 -6.72
C PRO A 18 -12.08 -7.69 -6.81
N ARG A 19 -12.79 -8.05 -7.89
CA ARG A 19 -13.31 -9.41 -8.07
C ARG A 19 -12.23 -10.45 -8.33
N TYR A 20 -11.06 -10.02 -8.78
CA TYR A 20 -9.90 -10.88 -9.00
C TYR A 20 -9.04 -11.03 -7.75
N LEU A 21 -9.58 -10.67 -6.58
CA LEU A 21 -8.85 -10.56 -5.32
C LEU A 21 -9.61 -11.32 -4.23
N LYS A 22 -8.85 -11.98 -3.35
CA LYS A 22 -9.44 -12.86 -2.34
C LYS A 22 -10.16 -11.95 -1.34
N PRO A 23 -11.47 -12.15 -1.11
CA PRO A 23 -12.19 -11.31 -0.17
C PRO A 23 -11.53 -11.41 1.22
N PRO A 24 -11.38 -10.30 1.94
CA PRO A 24 -10.86 -10.34 3.31
C PRO A 24 -11.81 -11.17 4.18
N GLU A 25 -11.27 -11.86 5.19
CA GLU A 25 -12.12 -12.59 6.15
C GLU A 25 -12.79 -11.68 7.18
N ARG A 26 -12.43 -10.38 7.24
CA ARG A 26 -12.70 -9.52 8.41
C ARG A 26 -13.06 -8.05 8.15
N ALA A 27 -13.42 -7.65 6.93
CA ALA A 27 -13.72 -6.24 6.68
C ALA A 27 -15.05 -6.02 5.95
N ASP A 28 -15.68 -4.88 6.23
CA ASP A 28 -16.98 -4.44 5.70
C ASP A 28 -16.91 -4.02 4.20
N LEU A 29 -16.16 -4.73 3.34
CA LEU A 29 -15.12 -4.10 2.52
C LEU A 29 -15.44 -3.62 1.08
N LYS A 30 -15.00 -2.39 0.76
CA LYS A 30 -14.56 -1.98 -0.59
C LYS A 30 -13.02 -1.97 -0.65
N VAL A 31 -12.43 -2.78 -1.53
CA VAL A 31 -10.96 -2.90 -1.68
C VAL A 31 -10.52 -2.26 -2.99
N ARG A 32 -9.38 -1.58 -3.00
CA ARG A 32 -8.69 -1.14 -4.22
C ARG A 32 -7.24 -1.57 -4.17
N TYR A 33 -6.75 -2.11 -5.28
CA TYR A 33 -5.40 -2.61 -5.38
C TYR A 33 -4.71 -1.94 -6.55
N PHE A 34 -3.47 -1.52 -6.35
CA PHE A 34 -2.65 -0.90 -7.37
C PHE A 34 -1.35 -1.68 -7.49
N ARG A 35 -0.95 -2.09 -8.70
CA ARG A 35 0.26 -2.90 -8.91
C ARG A 35 1.11 -2.39 -10.05
N GLY A 36 2.42 -2.31 -9.81
CA GLY A 36 3.48 -2.02 -10.78
C GLY A 36 4.59 -3.07 -10.67
N GLN A 37 5.70 -2.89 -11.40
CA GLN A 37 6.77 -3.89 -11.44
C GLN A 37 7.45 -4.15 -10.07
N ALA A 38 7.36 -3.21 -9.13
CA ALA A 38 8.04 -3.30 -7.83
C ALA A 38 7.29 -2.64 -6.66
N ILE A 39 6.11 -2.06 -6.91
CA ILE A 39 5.30 -1.35 -5.92
C ILE A 39 3.88 -1.91 -5.99
N GLU A 40 3.32 -2.21 -4.83
CA GLU A 40 1.91 -2.57 -4.69
C GLU A 40 1.27 -1.73 -3.60
N LEU A 41 0.10 -1.15 -3.86
CA LEU A 41 -0.70 -0.47 -2.85
C LEU A 41 -2.05 -1.15 -2.75
N HIS A 42 -2.37 -1.63 -1.56
CA HIS A 42 -3.61 -2.29 -1.24
C HIS A 42 -4.37 -1.36 -0.28
N VAL A 43 -5.63 -1.08 -0.56
CA VAL A 43 -6.44 -0.07 0.13
C VAL A 43 -7.78 -0.68 0.51
N TRP A 44 -8.14 -0.54 1.78
CA TRP A 44 -9.35 -1.10 2.38
C TRP A 44 -10.23 0.05 2.88
N GLN A 45 -11.47 0.08 2.42
CA GLN A 45 -12.47 1.07 2.80
C GLN A 45 -13.72 0.40 3.36
N THR A 46 -14.35 1.05 4.33
CA THR A 46 -15.69 0.71 4.81
C THR A 46 -16.76 0.97 3.75
N LEU A 47 -17.99 0.46 3.95
CA LEU A 47 -19.13 0.68 3.04
C LEU A 47 -19.44 2.17 2.81
N ASP A 48 -19.19 3.01 3.81
CA ASP A 48 -19.36 4.47 3.73
C ASP A 48 -18.19 5.19 3.03
N GLY A 49 -17.16 4.45 2.59
CA GLY A 49 -16.00 4.98 1.89
C GLY A 49 -14.89 5.52 2.81
N THR A 50 -15.01 5.40 4.13
CA THR A 50 -13.90 5.75 5.04
C THR A 50 -12.72 4.80 4.84
N LEU A 51 -11.50 5.31 4.94
CA LEU A 51 -10.30 4.48 4.85
C LEU A 51 -10.09 3.74 6.18
N ASP A 52 -10.15 2.41 6.16
CA ASP A 52 -9.96 1.56 7.34
C ASP A 52 -8.50 1.14 7.48
N HIS A 53 -7.91 0.67 6.37
CA HIS A 53 -6.55 0.11 6.33
C HIS A 53 -5.89 0.32 4.96
N PHE A 54 -4.56 0.42 4.92
CA PHE A 54 -3.80 0.23 3.67
C PHE A 54 -2.50 -0.53 3.93
N GLN A 55 -1.98 -1.14 2.86
CA GLN A 55 -0.68 -1.79 2.82
C GLN A 55 0.05 -1.38 1.54
N LEU A 56 1.22 -0.77 1.69
CA LEU A 56 2.14 -0.43 0.60
C LEU A 56 3.30 -1.41 0.65
N VAL A 57 3.50 -2.19 -0.41
CA VAL A 57 4.58 -3.16 -0.55
C VAL A 57 5.61 -2.66 -1.57
N VAL A 58 6.89 -2.68 -1.20
CA VAL A 58 8.02 -2.29 -2.05
C VAL A 58 9.17 -3.27 -1.83
N GLY A 59 9.54 -4.04 -2.86
CA GLY A 59 10.73 -4.90 -2.81
C GLY A 59 10.81 -5.85 -1.59
N GLY A 60 9.67 -6.34 -1.09
CA GLY A 60 9.59 -7.20 0.09
C GLY A 60 9.42 -6.48 1.43
N GLN A 61 9.43 -5.15 1.46
CA GLN A 61 9.04 -4.37 2.65
C GLN A 61 7.57 -3.95 2.55
N ALA A 62 6.89 -3.84 3.69
CA ALA A 62 5.51 -3.37 3.78
C ALA A 62 5.39 -2.19 4.77
N LEU A 63 4.78 -1.10 4.32
CA LEU A 63 4.25 -0.05 5.17
C LEU A 63 2.75 -0.24 5.28
N ILE A 64 2.29 -0.43 6.51
CA ILE A 64 0.89 -0.72 6.82
C ILE A 64 0.37 0.43 7.65
N TRP A 65 -0.88 0.78 7.42
CA TRP A 65 -1.60 1.68 8.31
C TRP A 65 -2.99 1.12 8.56
N SER A 66 -3.47 1.29 9.78
CA SER A 66 -4.89 1.12 10.08
C SER A 66 -5.36 2.21 11.02
N GLN A 67 -6.65 2.56 10.92
CA GLN A 67 -7.26 3.53 11.80
C GLN A 67 -7.09 3.16 13.29
N ARG A 68 -7.10 1.86 13.61
CA ARG A 68 -7.01 1.36 15.00
C ARG A 68 -5.58 1.29 15.56
N ARG A 69 -4.58 1.06 14.71
CA ARG A 69 -3.20 0.75 15.14
C ARG A 69 -2.16 1.76 14.69
N GLY A 70 -2.54 2.73 13.84
CA GLY A 70 -1.58 3.64 13.22
C GLY A 70 -0.66 2.92 12.24
N PHE A 71 0.54 3.49 12.03
CA PHE A 71 1.53 2.95 11.11
C PHE A 71 2.32 1.79 11.71
N LEU A 72 2.57 0.77 10.90
CA LEU A 72 3.43 -0.35 11.19
C LEU A 72 4.32 -0.61 9.96
N LEU A 73 5.54 -1.06 10.21
CA LEU A 73 6.40 -1.61 9.18
C LEU A 73 6.55 -3.11 9.39
N GLY A 74 6.62 -3.84 8.29
CA GLY A 74 6.93 -5.25 8.30
C GLY A 74 7.62 -5.68 7.02
N VAL A 75 7.94 -6.96 6.96
CA VAL A 75 8.40 -7.62 5.74
C VAL A 75 7.17 -8.28 5.10
N ALA A 76 6.98 -8.07 3.80
CA ALA A 76 6.02 -8.80 3.00
C ALA A 76 6.67 -10.10 2.52
N GLU A 77 6.31 -11.24 3.12
CA GLU A 77 6.63 -12.52 2.50
C GLU A 77 5.66 -12.76 1.34
N GLN A 78 6.23 -12.89 0.13
CA GLN A 78 5.47 -13.42 -1.01
C GLN A 78 5.39 -14.94 -0.82
N ASP A 79 4.17 -15.49 -0.84
CA ASP A 79 3.95 -16.94 -0.78
C ASP A 79 4.78 -17.63 -1.90
N PRO A 80 5.71 -18.54 -1.56
CA PRO A 80 6.61 -19.17 -2.53
C PRO A 80 5.93 -20.13 -3.52
N ARG A 81 4.61 -20.34 -3.45
CA ARG A 81 3.86 -21.27 -4.32
C ARG A 81 3.44 -20.75 -5.70
N GLY A 82 4.21 -19.89 -6.37
CA GLY A 82 3.91 -19.66 -7.79
C GLY A 82 4.82 -18.76 -8.60
N PRO A 83 5.63 -19.34 -9.52
CA PRO A 83 6.08 -18.64 -10.71
C PRO A 83 4.99 -18.80 -11.79
N GLY A 84 4.11 -17.80 -11.96
CA GLY A 84 3.24 -17.68 -13.14
C GLY A 84 1.72 -17.68 -12.97
N SER A 85 1.14 -17.31 -11.82
CA SER A 85 -0.33 -17.20 -11.71
C SER A 85 -0.87 -15.82 -12.14
N THR A 86 -1.67 -15.81 -13.20
CA THR A 86 -2.59 -14.73 -13.62
C THR A 86 -3.78 -14.54 -12.66
N GLY A 87 -3.58 -14.70 -11.36
CA GLY A 87 -4.68 -14.56 -10.41
C GLY A 87 -4.19 -14.39 -8.98
N MET A 88 -4.81 -13.43 -8.29
CA MET A 88 -4.96 -13.44 -6.84
C MET A 88 -3.64 -13.53 -6.05
N LEU A 89 -3.02 -12.40 -5.77
CA LEU A 89 -2.01 -12.36 -4.70
C LEU A 89 -2.73 -12.66 -3.38
N PRO A 90 -2.37 -13.72 -2.63
CA PRO A 90 -2.74 -13.80 -1.23
C PRO A 90 -2.13 -12.59 -0.52
N ALA A 91 -2.89 -12.00 0.42
CA ALA A 91 -2.38 -10.94 1.28
C ALA A 91 -1.03 -11.39 1.84
N ALA A 92 0.04 -10.65 1.53
CA ALA A 92 1.37 -10.98 2.01
C ALA A 92 1.30 -11.18 3.53
N GLU A 93 1.75 -12.34 4.01
CA GLU A 93 1.78 -12.61 5.44
C GLU A 93 2.93 -11.77 6.02
N ILE A 94 2.60 -10.90 6.97
CA ILE A 94 3.51 -9.87 7.47
C ILE A 94 4.11 -10.38 8.77
N ILE A 95 5.41 -10.63 8.76
CA ILE A 95 6.17 -11.04 9.93
C ILE A 95 6.92 -9.79 10.45
N PHE A 96 6.80 -9.50 11.76
CA PHE A 96 7.32 -8.34 12.54
C PHE A 96 8.76 -7.90 12.18
N ALA A 97 9.33 -6.72 12.50
CA ALA A 97 8.93 -5.36 12.88
C ALA A 97 10.24 -4.52 12.89
N THR A 98 10.28 -3.34 12.24
CA THR A 98 11.36 -2.34 12.49
C THR A 98 10.77 -0.93 12.49
N THR A 99 11.47 0.04 13.09
CA THR A 99 10.99 1.43 13.29
C THR A 99 11.46 2.44 12.23
N GLU A 100 12.26 2.02 11.23
CA GLU A 100 12.75 2.95 10.21
C GLU A 100 11.78 3.06 9.03
N VAL A 101 10.87 4.04 9.11
CA VAL A 101 9.89 4.40 8.05
C VAL A 101 10.52 5.27 6.96
N LYS A 102 11.82 5.61 7.10
CA LYS A 102 12.58 6.46 6.19
C LYS A 102 12.71 5.75 4.85
N GLY A 103 12.17 6.37 3.78
CA GLY A 103 12.06 5.77 2.45
C GLY A 103 10.64 5.32 2.11
N MET A 104 9.99 4.49 2.95
CA MET A 104 8.61 4.04 2.70
C MET A 104 7.59 5.18 2.76
N GLY A 105 7.78 6.16 3.65
CA GLY A 105 6.97 7.38 3.66
C GLY A 105 7.12 8.22 2.39
N GLN A 106 8.31 8.24 1.78
CA GLN A 106 8.54 8.93 0.51
C GLN A 106 7.89 8.19 -0.67
N VAL A 107 7.92 6.85 -0.65
CA VAL A 107 7.18 6.05 -1.64
C VAL A 107 5.69 6.31 -1.50
N LEU A 108 5.15 6.26 -0.29
CA LEU A 108 3.74 6.56 -0.05
C LEU A 108 3.36 7.95 -0.56
N ALA A 109 4.17 8.97 -0.25
CA ALA A 109 3.95 10.32 -0.76
C ALA A 109 3.92 10.36 -2.30
N ALA A 110 4.86 9.70 -2.97
CA ALA A 110 4.89 9.63 -4.43
C ALA A 110 3.67 8.90 -5.00
N VAL A 111 3.22 7.81 -4.36
CA VAL A 111 2.00 7.10 -4.76
C VAL A 111 0.76 7.98 -4.60
N VAL A 112 0.69 8.77 -3.53
CA VAL A 112 -0.44 9.69 -3.30
C VAL A 112 -0.47 10.82 -4.33
N GLU A 113 0.69 11.39 -4.66
CA GLU A 113 0.76 12.53 -5.59
C GLU A 113 0.70 12.13 -7.06
N HIS A 114 1.27 10.99 -7.44
CA HIS A 114 1.45 10.60 -8.85
C HIS A 114 0.80 9.26 -9.21
N GLY A 115 0.29 8.52 -8.24
CA GLY A 115 -0.37 7.24 -8.49
C GLY A 115 -1.77 7.40 -9.08
N PRO A 116 -2.34 6.32 -9.63
CA PRO A 116 -3.66 6.29 -10.25
C PRO A 116 -4.80 6.28 -9.22
N LEU A 117 -4.76 7.18 -8.24
CA LEU A 117 -5.80 7.34 -7.24
C LEU A 117 -6.91 8.28 -7.76
N ASP A 118 -8.17 7.96 -7.47
CA ASP A 118 -9.23 8.96 -7.60
C ASP A 118 -9.05 10.08 -6.57
N GLU A 119 -9.69 11.23 -6.79
CA GLU A 119 -9.47 12.42 -5.98
C GLU A 119 -9.91 12.25 -4.52
N ASP A 120 -10.98 11.49 -4.27
CA ASP A 120 -11.47 11.26 -2.91
C ASP A 120 -10.51 10.35 -2.14
N LEU A 121 -10.01 9.28 -2.77
CA LEU A 121 -9.00 8.40 -2.20
C LEU A 121 -7.68 9.15 -1.99
N ARG A 122 -7.24 9.96 -2.95
CA ARG A 122 -6.05 10.81 -2.83
C ARG A 122 -6.17 11.73 -1.61
N ARG A 123 -7.31 12.41 -1.45
CA ARG A 123 -7.56 13.29 -0.30
C ARG A 123 -7.45 12.55 1.03
N ARG A 124 -8.10 11.37 1.15
CA ARG A 124 -8.04 10.53 2.36
C ARG A 124 -6.61 10.06 2.65
N MET A 125 -5.88 9.62 1.63
CA MET A 125 -4.50 9.19 1.78
C MET A 125 -3.55 10.34 2.16
N ARG A 126 -3.78 11.58 1.68
CA ARG A 126 -3.06 12.78 2.14
C ARG A 126 -3.27 13.04 3.63
N THR A 127 -4.50 12.88 4.13
CA THR A 127 -4.79 12.97 5.56
C THR A 127 -4.03 11.91 6.36
N VAL A 128 -3.91 10.69 5.84
CA VAL A 128 -3.12 9.65 6.52
C VAL A 128 -1.62 9.93 6.44
N LEU A 129 -1.13 10.44 5.31
CA LEU A 129 0.27 10.82 5.11
C LEU A 129 0.75 11.91 6.09
N SER A 130 -0.15 12.77 6.59
CA SER A 130 0.20 13.75 7.62
C SER A 130 0.37 13.14 9.02
N LEU A 131 -0.13 11.92 9.23
CA LEU A 131 0.01 11.17 10.49
C LEU A 131 1.28 10.32 10.56
N LEU A 132 2.09 10.28 9.49
CA LEU A 132 3.34 9.52 9.47
C LEU A 132 4.29 10.02 10.57
N PRO A 133 4.81 9.13 11.44
CA PRO A 133 5.82 9.50 12.42
C PRO A 133 7.11 10.00 11.74
N ASP A 134 7.81 10.87 12.45
CA ASP A 134 8.73 11.92 12.01
C ASP A 134 9.46 11.77 10.65
N ARG A 135 9.40 12.85 9.87
CA ARG A 135 10.05 13.01 8.54
C ARG A 135 11.54 13.36 8.63
N SER A 136 12.17 13.22 9.79
CA SER A 136 13.43 13.90 10.10
C SER A 136 14.66 13.28 9.41
N PRO A 137 15.38 14.06 8.59
CA PRO A 137 16.72 13.73 8.12
C PRO A 137 17.74 14.24 9.14
N HIS A 138 18.43 13.32 9.81
CA HIS A 138 19.86 13.49 9.99
C HIS A 138 20.57 12.68 8.91
#